data_AF-A0A6P9CUS8-F1
#
_entry.id   AF-A0A6P9CUS8-F1
#
_cell.length_a   1.000
_cell.length_b   1.000
_cell.length_c   1.000
_cell.angle_alpha   90.00
_cell.angle_beta   90.00
_cell.angle_gamma   90.00
#
_symmetry.space_group_name_H-M   'P 1'
#
loop_
_entity.id
_entity.type
_entity.pdbx_description
1 polymer ?
#
loop_
_entity_poly.entity_id
_entity_poly.type
_entity_poly.pdbx_seq_one_letter_code
_entity_poly.pdbx_strand_id
1 'polypeptide(L)'
;MKSASVGTSKHSVLPPIIPETEKEFLESIQSYIISEIEKVGCTEKGPAEDYYIIYRNVFEMIIEHVNAYKSILTTIKQEYDAFIEVIKKGQHDAFYLHGKLKTLACESTTLMYYKKRITQLEEKVKRIEKNSARTESLIQKLKSLRLTLLAKEDLSPVKKVNPAKKIPGLNMKDSLDIDVLSNHLDHLQKRLKELKEDMLTKYIPIENTANVEGDMNHALQKRNMAEKNNESLKYCFYRLTLFASVITVWENTDRNIDTLQQLIHQMIESEKFPKGSIASSVSSVFERDPGKSKEAEDLIEYIERFNELFSRGQYEAAATYAANCPRGILRNEETLEKFRAVGRVKGKILPLLLYCDALITTTIAIRKPLPANLTTEAIKCALAEKRLDLVMHWVTLHKLEFSEAAGDAIFKYADVDTHNKSQCLALAQIAYSECGAHKKAVLCLCKQGQIYGAMDYLHHFKLLSTGFLTPVLFDFRGLYLSTEALSSYRFHPLPYSRMEWETTNHVPWGNHPFSHWNRT
;
A
#
# COMPACT_ATOMS: atom_id res chain seq x y z
N MET A 1 41.04 1.56 -69.34
CA MET A 1 41.43 2.90 -69.83
C MET A 1 40.27 3.84 -69.51
N LYS A 2 40.35 4.98 -68.84
CA LYS A 2 41.41 5.79 -68.22
C LYS A 2 40.71 6.59 -67.11
N SER A 3 41.41 6.79 -66.01
CA SER A 3 41.13 7.75 -64.96
C SER A 3 40.96 9.18 -65.51
N ALA A 4 39.91 9.88 -65.09
CA ALA A 4 39.81 11.33 -65.22
C ALA A 4 39.80 11.94 -63.80
N SER A 5 40.98 12.37 -63.36
CA SER A 5 41.19 13.14 -62.15
C SER A 5 40.69 14.57 -62.35
N VAL A 6 39.62 14.96 -61.68
CA VAL A 6 39.28 16.37 -61.46
C VAL A 6 39.93 16.76 -60.14
N GLY A 7 40.98 17.58 -60.23
CA GLY A 7 41.73 18.06 -59.08
C GLY A 7 40.88 19.00 -58.23
N THR A 8 40.42 18.52 -57.08
CA THR A 8 40.01 19.38 -55.98
C THR A 8 41.28 19.98 -55.37
N SER A 9 41.48 21.29 -55.49
CA SER A 9 42.54 21.99 -54.76
C SER A 9 42.33 21.76 -53.27
N LYS A 10 43.18 20.92 -52.67
CA LYS A 10 43.33 20.88 -51.22
C LYS A 10 44.00 22.19 -50.83
N HIS A 11 43.21 23.23 -50.59
CA HIS A 11 43.71 24.38 -49.83
C HIS A 11 44.07 23.84 -48.44
N SER A 12 45.36 23.63 -48.21
CA SER A 12 45.90 23.48 -46.87
C SER A 12 45.59 24.77 -46.12
N VAL A 13 44.50 24.78 -45.35
CA VAL A 13 44.21 25.84 -44.40
C VAL A 13 45.38 25.82 -43.43
N LEU A 14 46.28 26.81 -43.55
CA LEU A 14 47.33 27.03 -42.56
C LEU A 14 46.65 27.16 -41.20
N PRO A 15 47.19 26.57 -40.12
CA PRO A 15 46.65 26.82 -38.79
C PRO A 15 46.61 28.34 -38.57
N PRO A 16 45.52 28.88 -38.00
CA PRO A 16 45.41 30.31 -37.79
C PRO A 16 46.64 30.79 -37.02
N ILE A 17 47.33 31.80 -37.58
CA ILE A 17 48.46 32.43 -36.92
C ILE A 17 47.84 33.26 -35.79
N ILE A 18 47.79 32.67 -34.60
CA ILE A 18 47.29 33.32 -33.39
C ILE A 18 48.33 34.40 -33.02
N PRO A 19 47.94 35.68 -32.97
CA PRO A 19 48.79 36.75 -32.47
C PRO A 19 49.33 36.40 -31.07
N GLU A 20 50.57 36.75 -30.79
CA GLU A 20 51.25 36.44 -29.51
C GLU A 20 50.45 36.96 -28.30
N THR A 21 49.77 38.11 -28.47
CA THR A 21 48.85 38.71 -27.49
C THR A 21 47.61 37.85 -27.19
N GLU A 22 47.06 37.14 -28.18
CA GLU A 22 45.92 36.24 -27.97
C GLU A 22 46.37 34.95 -27.26
N LYS A 23 47.60 34.51 -27.54
CA LYS A 23 48.20 33.34 -26.87
C LYS A 23 48.46 33.61 -25.39
N GLU A 24 49.02 34.78 -25.07
CA GLU A 24 49.23 35.22 -23.67
C GLU A 24 47.91 35.36 -22.90
N PHE A 25 46.85 35.84 -23.56
CA PHE A 25 45.52 35.93 -22.96
C PHE A 25 44.90 34.56 -22.67
N LEU A 26 45.01 33.61 -23.60
CA LEU A 26 44.52 32.24 -23.39
C LEU A 26 45.27 31.52 -22.26
N GLU A 27 46.59 31.71 -22.18
CA GLU A 27 47.42 31.19 -21.08
C GLU A 27 47.05 31.83 -19.74
N SER A 28 46.68 33.11 -19.72
CA SER A 28 46.18 33.81 -18.53
C SER A 28 44.83 33.25 -18.05
N ILE A 29 43.87 33.03 -18.97
CA ILE A 29 42.58 32.40 -18.63
C ILE A 29 42.78 30.98 -18.10
N GLN A 30 43.63 30.19 -18.77
CA GLN A 30 43.87 28.81 -18.37
C GLN A 30 44.53 28.74 -16.98
N SER A 31 45.46 29.64 -16.70
CA SER A 31 46.09 29.78 -15.38
C SER A 31 45.09 30.21 -14.30
N TYR A 32 44.18 31.13 -14.63
CA TYR A 32 43.09 31.54 -13.72
C TYR A 32 42.17 30.36 -13.37
N ILE A 33 41.69 29.61 -14.38
CA ILE A 33 40.83 28.44 -14.19
C ILE A 33 41.49 27.41 -13.29
N ILE A 34 42.75 27.05 -13.57
CA ILE A 34 43.49 26.06 -12.77
C ILE A 34 43.63 26.54 -11.32
N SER A 35 44.00 27.81 -11.12
CA SER A 35 44.19 28.36 -9.79
C SER A 35 42.90 28.44 -8.96
N GLU A 36 41.77 28.78 -9.57
CA GLU A 36 40.47 28.85 -8.87
C GLU A 36 39.89 27.45 -8.61
N ILE A 37 40.05 26.50 -9.54
CA ILE A 37 39.65 25.10 -9.32
C ILE A 37 40.45 24.47 -8.16
N GLU A 38 41.75 24.75 -8.08
CA GLU A 38 42.61 24.30 -6.99
C GLU A 38 42.21 24.95 -5.65
N LYS A 39 41.88 26.24 -5.63
CA LYS A 39 41.41 26.94 -4.41
C LYS A 39 40.09 26.40 -3.87
N VAL A 40 39.14 26.07 -4.76
CA VAL A 40 37.83 25.55 -4.36
C VAL A 40 37.90 24.03 -4.05
N GLY A 41 39.05 23.38 -4.29
CA GLY A 41 39.27 21.97 -3.93
C GLY A 41 38.37 21.00 -4.72
N CYS A 42 37.96 21.38 -5.93
CA CYS A 42 37.05 20.57 -6.73
C CYS A 42 37.80 19.46 -7.48
N THR A 43 37.41 18.20 -7.26
CA THR A 43 37.76 17.07 -8.13
C THR A 43 36.79 17.00 -9.33
N GLU A 44 37.01 16.16 -10.35
CA GLU A 44 36.13 16.01 -11.55
C GLU A 44 34.62 15.80 -11.26
N LYS A 45 34.23 15.63 -9.99
CA LYS A 45 32.86 15.54 -9.47
C LYS A 45 32.55 16.60 -8.40
N GLY A 46 33.10 17.81 -8.49
CA GLY A 46 32.82 18.91 -7.58
C GLY A 46 31.41 19.51 -7.75
N PRO A 47 30.95 20.33 -6.78
CA PRO A 47 29.63 20.99 -6.84
C PRO A 47 29.52 21.90 -8.08
N ALA A 48 28.45 21.71 -8.86
CA ALA A 48 28.23 22.39 -10.13
C ALA A 48 28.11 23.93 -9.98
N GLU A 49 27.70 24.42 -8.80
CA GLU A 49 27.59 25.85 -8.48
C GLU A 49 28.94 26.59 -8.55
N ASP A 50 30.00 25.97 -8.03
CA ASP A 50 31.30 26.62 -7.90
C ASP A 50 32.01 26.68 -9.26
N TYR A 51 31.88 25.62 -10.05
CA TYR A 51 32.31 25.62 -11.45
C TYR A 51 31.59 26.68 -12.27
N TYR A 52 30.27 26.84 -12.07
CA TYR A 52 29.50 27.88 -12.75
C TYR A 52 30.04 29.28 -12.46
N ILE A 53 30.40 29.59 -11.21
CA ILE A 53 30.96 30.90 -10.83
C ILE A 53 32.31 31.13 -11.53
N ILE A 54 33.18 30.13 -11.55
CA ILE A 54 34.50 30.21 -12.21
C ILE A 54 34.34 30.46 -13.71
N TYR A 55 33.52 29.65 -14.39
CA TYR A 55 33.31 29.79 -15.84
C TYR A 55 32.55 31.08 -16.21
N ARG A 56 31.67 31.57 -15.34
CA ARG A 56 30.99 32.86 -15.53
C ARG A 56 32.00 34.01 -15.53
N ASN A 57 32.95 34.01 -14.60
CA ASN A 57 34.00 35.03 -14.53
C ASN A 57 34.93 34.95 -15.76
N VAL A 58 35.29 33.75 -16.20
CA VAL A 58 36.08 33.56 -17.42
C VAL A 58 35.33 34.10 -18.65
N PHE A 59 34.03 33.86 -18.74
CA PHE A 59 33.24 34.37 -19.86
C PHE A 59 33.16 35.90 -19.85
N GLU A 60 33.13 36.53 -18.68
CA GLU A 60 33.25 37.99 -18.56
C GLU A 60 34.61 38.50 -19.06
N MET A 61 35.71 37.83 -18.70
CA MET A 61 37.05 38.16 -19.22
C MET A 61 37.12 38.07 -20.76
N ILE A 62 36.46 37.07 -21.34
CA ILE A 62 36.38 36.89 -22.81
C ILE A 62 35.56 38.02 -23.46
N ILE A 63 34.45 38.43 -22.84
CA ILE A 63 33.62 39.54 -23.33
C ILE A 63 34.40 40.86 -23.32
N GLU A 64 35.24 41.08 -22.31
CA GLU A 64 36.08 42.29 -22.21
C GLU A 64 37.24 42.31 -23.23
N HIS A 65 37.83 41.14 -23.51
CA HIS A 65 38.92 41.03 -24.47
C HIS A 65 38.44 41.14 -25.93
N VAL A 66 37.31 40.49 -26.27
CA VAL A 66 36.79 40.41 -27.65
C VAL A 66 35.75 41.52 -27.91
N ASN A 67 36.24 42.76 -27.99
CA ASN A 67 35.39 43.96 -28.12
C ASN A 67 34.52 43.98 -29.39
N ALA A 68 34.97 43.38 -30.49
CA ALA A 68 34.24 43.36 -31.76
C ALA A 68 32.92 42.56 -31.69
N TYR A 69 32.87 41.53 -30.85
CA TYR A 69 31.69 40.66 -30.68
C TYR A 69 31.02 40.84 -29.32
N LYS A 70 31.40 41.90 -28.58
CA LYS A 70 30.94 42.17 -27.21
C LYS A 70 29.42 42.17 -27.07
N SER A 71 28.70 42.79 -28.03
CA SER A 71 27.23 42.83 -28.02
C SER A 71 26.62 41.43 -28.11
N ILE A 72 27.09 40.62 -29.05
CA ILE A 72 26.60 39.25 -29.28
C ILE A 72 26.93 38.34 -28.08
N LEU A 73 28.16 38.39 -27.58
CA LEU A 73 28.58 37.59 -26.43
C LEU A 73 27.84 37.98 -25.14
N THR A 74 27.51 39.27 -24.97
CA THR A 74 26.69 39.73 -23.84
C THR A 74 25.26 39.21 -23.95
N THR A 75 24.65 39.23 -25.14
CA THR A 75 23.31 38.65 -25.37
C THR A 75 23.32 37.15 -25.09
N ILE A 76 24.33 36.42 -25.58
CA ILE A 76 24.49 34.99 -25.29
C ILE A 76 24.59 34.76 -23.78
N LYS A 77 25.41 35.53 -23.07
CA LYS A 77 25.51 35.45 -21.61
C LYS A 77 24.14 35.62 -20.94
N GLN A 78 23.37 36.62 -21.36
CA GLN A 78 22.06 36.92 -20.79
C GLN A 78 21.06 35.77 -20.98
N GLU A 79 21.04 35.14 -22.14
CA GLU A 79 20.19 33.97 -22.41
C GLU A 79 20.57 32.78 -21.51
N TYR A 80 21.87 32.50 -21.35
CA TYR A 80 22.33 31.43 -20.45
C TYR A 80 22.07 31.76 -18.97
N ASP A 81 22.33 32.98 -18.53
CA ASP A 81 22.05 33.44 -17.16
C ASP A 81 20.53 33.31 -16.86
N ALA A 82 19.66 33.72 -17.78
CA ALA A 82 18.21 33.59 -17.65
C ALA A 82 17.76 32.12 -17.60
N PHE A 83 18.31 31.25 -18.45
CA PHE A 83 18.00 29.83 -18.44
C PHE A 83 18.43 29.14 -17.13
N ILE A 84 19.62 29.47 -16.63
CA ILE A 84 20.14 28.93 -15.37
C ILE A 84 19.31 29.44 -14.19
N GLU A 85 18.87 30.70 -14.21
CA GLU A 85 17.97 31.27 -13.19
C GLU A 85 16.63 30.53 -13.17
N VAL A 86 16.05 30.23 -14.33
CA VAL A 86 14.82 29.42 -14.43
C VAL A 86 15.01 28.02 -13.84
N ILE A 87 16.15 27.36 -14.10
CA ILE A 87 16.45 26.05 -13.53
C ILE A 87 16.58 26.13 -12.01
N LYS A 88 17.35 27.10 -11.49
CA LYS A 88 17.56 27.28 -10.04
C LYS A 88 16.25 27.58 -9.32
N LYS A 89 15.41 28.43 -9.90
CA LYS A 89 14.08 28.72 -9.40
C LYS A 89 13.21 27.47 -9.36
N GLY A 90 13.18 26.68 -10.43
CA GLY A 90 12.45 25.42 -10.48
C GLY A 90 12.92 24.40 -9.42
N GLN A 91 14.22 24.30 -9.16
CA GLN A 91 14.77 23.44 -8.10
C GLN A 91 14.36 23.91 -6.70
N HIS A 92 14.43 25.22 -6.46
CA HIS A 92 14.02 25.80 -5.17
C HIS A 92 12.52 25.60 -4.93
N ASP A 93 11.69 25.85 -5.94
CA ASP A 93 10.24 25.66 -5.87
C ASP A 93 9.91 24.18 -5.61
N ALA A 94 10.54 23.24 -6.34
CA ALA A 94 10.37 21.81 -6.12
C ALA A 94 10.76 21.38 -4.70
N PHE A 95 11.87 21.88 -4.16
CA PHE A 95 12.30 21.60 -2.79
C PHE A 95 11.30 22.13 -1.76
N TYR A 96 10.83 23.37 -1.94
CA TYR A 96 9.85 24.00 -1.06
C TYR A 96 8.52 23.23 -1.06
N LEU A 97 8.00 22.90 -2.24
CA LEU A 97 6.76 22.15 -2.40
C LEU A 97 6.89 20.74 -1.86
N HIS A 98 8.02 20.07 -2.06
CA HIS A 98 8.28 18.77 -1.46
C HIS A 98 8.30 18.86 0.07
N GLY A 99 8.94 19.88 0.64
CA GLY A 99 8.91 20.16 2.08
C GLY A 99 7.48 20.36 2.60
N LYS A 100 6.67 21.17 1.91
CA LYS A 100 5.27 21.44 2.25
C LYS A 100 4.37 20.20 2.07
N LEU A 101 4.57 19.41 1.02
CA LEU A 101 3.87 18.15 0.83
C LEU A 101 4.22 17.16 1.94
N LYS A 102 5.48 17.09 2.33
CA LYS A 102 5.95 16.24 3.42
C LYS A 102 5.34 16.65 4.76
N THR A 103 5.16 17.95 5.04
CA THR A 103 4.47 18.39 6.26
C THR A 103 2.97 18.12 6.22
N LEU A 104 2.33 18.21 5.05
CA LEU A 104 0.92 17.87 4.87
C LEU A 104 0.66 16.35 4.91
N ALA A 105 1.57 15.54 4.38
CA ALA A 105 1.46 14.08 4.30
C ALA A 105 2.01 13.34 5.52
N CYS A 106 2.93 13.95 6.30
CA CYS A 106 3.30 13.39 7.58
C CYS A 106 2.15 13.53 8.57
N GLU A 107 1.67 12.41 9.10
CA GLU A 107 0.94 12.41 10.37
C GLU A 107 1.76 13.19 11.42
N SER A 108 1.05 14.05 12.16
CA SER A 108 1.61 15.04 13.09
C SER A 108 2.82 14.53 13.86
N THR A 109 3.80 15.40 14.14
CA THR A 109 4.99 15.14 14.98
C THR A 109 4.71 14.26 16.22
N THR A 110 3.49 14.28 16.74
CA THR A 110 2.86 13.31 17.66
C THR A 110 3.11 11.83 17.35
N LEU A 111 2.96 11.35 16.11
CA LEU A 111 3.20 9.95 15.73
C LEU A 111 4.69 9.58 15.87
N MET A 112 5.60 10.49 15.52
CA MET A 112 7.03 10.30 15.73
C MET A 112 7.34 10.17 17.24
N TYR A 113 6.70 10.97 18.09
CA TYR A 113 6.80 10.84 19.54
C TYR A 113 6.24 9.51 20.05
N TYR A 114 5.12 9.04 19.51
CA TYR A 114 4.58 7.72 19.85
C TYR A 114 5.51 6.58 19.43
N LYS A 115 6.09 6.63 18.23
CA LYS A 115 7.09 5.64 17.78
C LYS A 115 8.33 5.60 18.69
N LYS A 116 8.85 6.77 19.07
CA LYS A 116 9.97 6.87 20.02
C LYS A 116 9.58 6.35 21.41
N ARG A 117 8.32 6.51 21.83
CA ARG A 117 7.83 5.95 23.08
C ARG A 117 7.67 4.44 23.03
N ILE A 118 7.23 3.89 21.90
CA ILE A 118 7.10 2.44 21.68
C ILE A 118 8.47 1.76 21.85
N THR A 119 9.50 2.25 21.17
CA THR A 119 10.86 1.66 21.27
C THR A 119 11.42 1.72 22.69
N GLN A 120 11.18 2.82 23.42
CA GLN A 120 11.56 2.93 24.83
C GLN A 120 10.83 1.92 25.73
N LEU A 121 9.57 1.62 25.44
CA LEU A 121 8.78 0.65 26.20
C LEU A 121 9.22 -0.78 25.89
N GLU A 122 9.49 -1.11 24.63
CA GLU A 122 10.03 -2.42 24.21
C GLU A 122 11.36 -2.74 24.91
N GLU A 123 12.26 -1.77 25.02
CA GLU A 123 13.52 -1.95 25.77
C GLU A 123 13.29 -2.20 27.26
N LYS A 124 12.29 -1.54 27.86
CA LYS A 124 11.95 -1.75 29.27
C LYS A 124 11.37 -3.15 29.48
N VAL A 125 10.51 -3.62 28.58
CA VAL A 125 9.95 -4.97 28.60
C VAL A 125 11.07 -6.02 28.51
N LYS A 126 11.99 -5.89 27.55
CA LYS A 126 13.16 -6.78 27.43
C LYS A 126 14.01 -6.85 28.71
N ARG A 127 14.19 -5.73 29.41
CA ARG A 127 14.89 -5.70 30.70
C ARG A 127 14.12 -6.46 31.79
N ILE A 128 12.80 -6.32 31.83
CA ILE A 128 11.94 -7.02 32.79
C ILE A 128 11.97 -8.53 32.52
N GLU A 129 11.80 -8.97 31.27
CA GLU A 129 11.85 -10.38 30.88
C GLU A 129 13.17 -11.04 31.27
N LYS A 130 14.30 -10.36 31.02
CA LYS A 130 15.62 -10.85 31.44
C LYS A 130 15.71 -11.02 32.96
N ASN A 131 15.11 -10.13 33.73
CA ASN A 131 15.07 -10.22 35.19
C ASN A 131 14.11 -11.30 35.70
N SER A 132 12.96 -11.47 35.05
CA SER A 132 12.01 -12.54 35.35
C SER A 132 12.63 -13.91 35.10
N ALA A 133 13.28 -14.12 33.96
CA ALA A 133 13.99 -15.36 33.64
C ALA A 133 15.09 -15.69 34.66
N ARG A 134 15.84 -14.68 35.12
CA ARG A 134 16.83 -14.85 36.21
C ARG A 134 16.15 -15.30 37.50
N THR A 135 15.04 -14.67 37.87
CA THR A 135 14.29 -14.98 39.09
C THR A 135 13.74 -16.39 39.05
N GLU A 136 13.16 -16.82 37.92
CA GLU A 136 12.70 -18.19 37.71
C GLU A 136 13.83 -19.21 37.83
N SER A 137 15.00 -18.92 37.27
CA SER A 137 16.17 -19.80 37.41
C SER A 137 16.60 -19.97 38.87
N LEU A 138 16.51 -18.91 39.68
CA LEU A 138 16.80 -18.95 41.12
C LEU A 138 15.74 -19.74 41.88
N ILE A 139 14.47 -19.59 41.52
CA ILE A 139 13.36 -20.37 42.11
C ILE A 139 13.55 -21.86 41.80
N GLN A 140 13.92 -22.21 40.57
CA GLN A 140 14.18 -23.60 40.21
C GLN A 140 15.38 -24.18 40.98
N LYS A 141 16.47 -23.42 41.15
CA LYS A 141 17.60 -23.81 42.01
C LYS A 141 17.20 -24.00 43.47
N LEU A 142 16.35 -23.13 44.01
CA LEU A 142 15.83 -23.29 45.38
C LEU A 142 14.93 -24.53 45.51
N LYS A 143 14.11 -24.82 44.50
CA LYS A 143 13.27 -26.03 44.46
C LYS A 143 14.12 -27.29 44.39
N SER A 144 15.15 -27.33 43.55
CA SER A 144 16.05 -28.49 43.47
C SER A 144 16.80 -28.71 44.78
N LEU A 145 17.32 -27.65 45.40
CA LEU A 145 17.96 -27.74 46.72
C LEU A 145 17.01 -28.27 47.80
N ARG A 146 15.75 -27.82 47.82
CA ARG A 146 14.73 -28.36 48.74
C ARG A 146 14.45 -29.84 48.50
N LEU A 147 14.37 -30.27 47.24
CA LEU A 147 14.20 -31.70 46.91
C LEU A 147 15.41 -32.54 47.33
N THR A 148 16.63 -32.02 47.18
CA THR A 148 17.86 -32.70 47.65
C THR A 148 17.93 -32.77 49.18
N LEU A 149 17.42 -31.76 49.89
CA LEU A 149 17.32 -31.77 51.36
C LEU A 149 16.27 -32.77 51.85
N LEU A 150 15.11 -32.83 51.19
CA LEU A 150 14.06 -33.81 51.49
C LEU A 150 14.53 -35.26 51.24
N ALA A 151 15.33 -35.49 50.19
CA ALA A 151 15.92 -36.81 49.91
C ALA A 151 16.99 -37.26 50.93
N LYS A 152 17.48 -36.35 51.79
CA LYS A 152 18.41 -36.66 52.89
C LYS A 152 17.71 -36.83 54.24
N GLU A 153 16.42 -36.54 54.34
CA GLU A 153 15.60 -36.66 55.55
C GLU A 153 14.57 -37.79 55.45
N ASP A 154 14.98 -38.98 54.99
CA ASP A 154 14.17 -40.19 55.19
C ASP A 154 14.57 -40.86 56.50
N LEU A 155 13.98 -40.37 57.60
CA LEU A 155 13.64 -41.11 58.83
C LEU A 155 12.79 -40.22 59.77
N SER A 156 11.55 -39.90 59.38
CA SER A 156 10.45 -39.75 60.36
C SER A 156 9.09 -39.84 59.67
N PRO A 157 8.10 -40.52 60.28
CA PRO A 157 6.86 -40.85 59.59
C PRO A 157 5.98 -39.61 59.39
N VAL A 158 5.43 -39.52 58.18
CA VAL A 158 4.19 -38.84 57.79
C VAL A 158 3.54 -38.04 58.94
N LYS A 159 3.85 -36.75 59.01
CA LYS A 159 3.00 -35.80 59.74
C LYS A 159 1.66 -35.75 59.01
N LYS A 160 0.70 -36.57 59.46
CA LYS A 160 -0.73 -36.27 59.34
C LYS A 160 -0.87 -34.77 59.60
N VAL A 161 -1.53 -34.05 58.69
CA VAL A 161 -1.81 -32.63 58.89
C VAL A 161 -2.60 -32.54 60.19
N ASN A 162 -1.94 -32.12 61.27
CA ASN A 162 -2.59 -31.88 62.54
C ASN A 162 -3.69 -30.85 62.28
N PRO A 163 -4.95 -31.11 62.66
CA PRO A 163 -6.02 -30.12 62.56
C PRO A 163 -5.77 -28.87 63.44
N ALA A 164 -4.70 -28.88 64.24
CA ALA A 164 -4.20 -27.76 65.04
C ALA A 164 -3.10 -26.91 64.36
N LYS A 165 -2.98 -26.93 63.02
CA LYS A 165 -2.07 -25.99 62.33
C LYS A 165 -2.68 -24.58 62.38
N LYS A 166 -1.96 -23.67 63.05
CA LYS A 166 -2.32 -22.25 63.19
C LYS A 166 -2.74 -21.65 61.85
N ILE A 167 -3.83 -20.89 61.85
CA ILE A 167 -4.22 -20.09 60.68
C ILE A 167 -3.07 -19.09 60.44
N PRO A 168 -2.45 -19.07 59.24
CA PRO A 168 -1.35 -18.16 58.95
C PRO A 168 -1.74 -16.71 59.20
N GLY A 169 -1.11 -16.05 60.19
CA GLY A 169 -1.37 -14.66 60.56
C GLY A 169 -2.20 -14.44 61.83
N LEU A 170 -2.68 -15.49 62.51
CA LEU A 170 -3.43 -15.41 63.78
C LEU A 170 -2.65 -16.03 64.96
N ASN A 171 -2.82 -15.46 66.15
CA ASN A 171 -2.23 -15.97 67.38
C ASN A 171 -3.11 -17.08 68.01
N MET A 172 -2.57 -17.88 68.94
CA MET A 172 -3.29 -19.05 69.51
C MET A 172 -4.59 -18.67 70.25
N LYS A 173 -4.64 -17.48 70.86
CA LYS A 173 -5.82 -16.97 71.58
C LYS A 173 -6.90 -16.50 70.59
N ASP A 174 -6.46 -15.79 69.56
CA ASP A 174 -7.30 -15.20 68.52
C ASP A 174 -7.92 -16.27 67.59
N SER A 175 -7.33 -17.48 67.55
CA SER A 175 -7.84 -18.62 66.77
C SER A 175 -9.03 -19.34 67.44
N LEU A 176 -9.32 -19.00 68.70
CA LEU A 176 -10.44 -19.56 69.48
C LEU A 176 -11.58 -18.55 69.66
N ASP A 177 -11.38 -17.31 69.20
CA ASP A 177 -12.35 -16.23 69.27
C ASP A 177 -13.13 -16.15 67.95
N ILE A 178 -14.45 -16.32 68.04
CA ILE A 178 -15.36 -16.40 66.90
C ILE A 178 -15.41 -15.06 66.14
N ASP A 179 -15.38 -13.94 66.86
CA ASP A 179 -15.48 -12.61 66.26
C ASP A 179 -14.20 -12.26 65.50
N VAL A 180 -13.04 -12.65 66.04
CA VAL A 180 -11.75 -12.46 65.37
C VAL A 180 -11.61 -13.36 64.14
N LEU A 181 -12.10 -14.61 64.21
CA LEU A 181 -12.13 -15.51 63.06
C LEU A 181 -13.04 -14.99 61.94
N SER A 182 -14.23 -14.48 62.28
CA SER A 182 -15.18 -13.93 61.31
C SER A 182 -14.59 -12.71 60.59
N ASN A 183 -13.99 -11.78 61.34
CA ASN A 183 -13.32 -10.62 60.78
C ASN A 183 -12.13 -11.00 59.88
N HIS A 184 -11.38 -12.06 60.25
CA HIS A 184 -10.28 -12.56 59.43
C HIS A 184 -10.77 -13.21 58.14
N LEU A 185 -11.88 -13.96 58.19
CA LEU A 185 -12.51 -14.54 57.01
C LEU A 185 -13.00 -13.46 56.06
N ASP A 186 -13.64 -12.41 56.57
CA ASP A 186 -14.08 -11.26 55.76
C ASP A 186 -12.90 -10.53 55.11
N HIS A 187 -11.79 -10.36 55.84
CA HIS A 187 -10.56 -9.80 55.29
C HIS A 187 -10.01 -10.66 54.13
N LEU A 188 -9.94 -11.99 54.30
CA LEU A 188 -9.48 -12.90 53.26
C LEU A 188 -10.41 -12.91 52.04
N GLN A 189 -11.72 -12.86 52.24
CA GLN A 189 -12.68 -12.78 51.15
C GLN A 189 -12.56 -11.46 50.38
N LYS A 190 -12.39 -10.33 51.08
CA LYS A 190 -12.15 -9.03 50.45
C LYS A 190 -10.87 -9.05 49.63
N ARG A 191 -9.77 -9.57 50.20
CA ARG A 191 -8.48 -9.70 49.50
C ARG A 191 -8.56 -10.60 48.27
N LEU A 192 -9.38 -11.65 48.32
CA LEU A 192 -9.62 -12.53 47.18
C LEU A 192 -10.39 -11.80 46.07
N LYS A 193 -11.40 -10.99 46.41
CA LYS A 193 -12.10 -10.13 45.43
C LYS A 193 -11.17 -9.11 44.79
N GLU A 194 -10.38 -8.40 45.60
CA GLU A 194 -9.38 -7.43 45.12
C GLU A 194 -8.36 -8.10 44.18
N LEU A 195 -7.87 -9.29 44.52
CA LEU A 195 -6.94 -10.04 43.66
C LEU A 195 -7.59 -10.49 42.34
N LYS A 196 -8.87 -10.85 42.34
CA LYS A 196 -9.60 -11.20 41.11
C LYS A 196 -9.83 -9.98 40.22
N GLU A 197 -10.17 -8.84 40.80
CA GLU A 197 -10.32 -7.57 40.08
C GLU A 197 -8.98 -7.11 39.51
N ASP A 198 -7.90 -7.22 40.29
CA ASP A 198 -6.54 -6.92 39.83
C ASP A 198 -6.13 -7.85 38.68
N MET A 199 -6.43 -9.15 38.76
CA MET A 199 -6.17 -10.10 37.68
C MET A 199 -6.87 -9.73 36.36
N LEU A 200 -8.10 -9.18 36.42
CA LEU A 200 -8.87 -8.80 35.24
C LEU A 200 -8.50 -7.42 34.69
N THR A 201 -8.03 -6.50 35.55
CA THR A 201 -7.79 -5.09 35.18
C THR A 201 -6.33 -4.78 34.91
N LYS A 202 -5.39 -5.45 35.60
CA LYS A 202 -3.95 -5.15 35.55
C LYS A 202 -3.14 -6.17 34.76
N TYR A 203 -3.71 -7.33 34.43
CA TYR A 203 -3.00 -8.41 33.75
C TYR A 203 -3.73 -8.83 32.48
N ILE A 204 -2.96 -9.14 31.44
CA ILE A 204 -3.46 -9.60 30.14
C ILE A 204 -3.02 -11.07 30.00
N PRO A 205 -3.91 -11.97 29.54
CA PRO A 205 -3.55 -13.35 29.24
C PRO A 205 -2.38 -13.43 28.25
N ILE A 206 -1.45 -14.35 28.49
CA ILE A 206 -0.22 -14.48 27.71
C ILE A 206 -0.50 -14.90 26.26
N GLU A 207 -1.64 -15.54 26.02
CA GLU A 207 -2.12 -15.93 24.69
C GLU A 207 -2.44 -14.70 23.84
N ASN A 208 -2.99 -13.65 24.44
CA ASN A 208 -3.32 -12.41 23.73
C ASN A 208 -2.05 -11.65 23.32
N THR A 209 -1.01 -11.68 24.14
CA THR A 209 0.28 -11.08 23.79
C THR A 209 0.95 -11.83 22.65
N ALA A 210 0.88 -13.17 22.63
CA ALA A 210 1.42 -13.98 21.54
C ALA A 210 0.69 -13.73 20.20
N ASN A 211 -0.63 -13.56 20.23
CA ASN A 211 -1.42 -13.23 19.04
C ASN A 211 -1.02 -11.86 18.46
N VAL A 212 -0.92 -10.83 19.31
CA VAL A 212 -0.53 -9.47 18.88
C VAL A 212 0.90 -9.44 18.33
N GLU A 213 1.81 -10.19 18.93
CA GLU A 213 3.19 -10.33 18.42
C GLU A 213 3.22 -11.05 17.06
N GLY A 214 2.38 -12.07 16.88
CA GLY A 214 2.17 -12.73 15.59
C GLY A 214 1.67 -11.77 14.50
N ASP A 215 0.64 -10.98 14.80
CA ASP A 215 0.07 -9.98 13.89
C ASP A 215 1.09 -8.90 13.52
N MET A 216 1.85 -8.41 14.50
CA MET A 216 2.92 -7.42 14.29
C MET A 216 4.02 -7.98 13.36
N ASN A 217 4.48 -9.20 13.61
CA ASN A 217 5.51 -9.84 12.80
C ASN A 217 5.04 -10.05 11.35
N HIS A 218 3.79 -10.48 11.17
CA HIS A 218 3.19 -10.61 9.84
C HIS A 218 3.06 -9.26 9.11
N ALA A 219 2.67 -8.19 9.82
CA ALA A 219 2.63 -6.84 9.27
C ALA A 219 4.03 -6.34 8.85
N LEU A 220 5.05 -6.58 9.68
CA LEU A 220 6.44 -6.25 9.37
C LEU A 220 6.95 -7.00 8.13
N GLN A 221 6.62 -8.28 7.98
CA GLN A 221 6.99 -9.05 6.79
C GLN A 221 6.34 -8.49 5.52
N LYS A 222 5.04 -8.17 5.57
CA LYS A 222 4.33 -7.52 4.45
C LYS A 222 4.99 -6.19 4.07
N ARG A 223 5.34 -5.37 5.07
CA ARG A 223 6.06 -4.10 4.86
C ARG A 223 7.39 -4.31 4.16
N ASN A 224 8.21 -5.26 4.64
CA ASN A 224 9.52 -5.54 4.05
C ASN A 224 9.41 -6.05 2.60
N MET A 225 8.41 -6.90 2.32
CA MET A 225 8.13 -7.36 0.95
C MET A 225 7.72 -6.19 0.04
N ALA A 226 6.84 -5.30 0.53
CA ALA A 226 6.44 -4.11 -0.19
C ALA A 226 7.62 -3.14 -0.44
N GLU A 227 8.51 -2.98 0.54
CA GLU A 227 9.71 -2.14 0.43
C GLU A 227 10.66 -2.69 -0.65
N LYS A 228 10.90 -4.00 -0.67
CA LYS A 228 11.69 -4.66 -1.72
C LYS A 228 11.06 -4.53 -3.11
N ASN A 229 9.74 -4.67 -3.20
CA ASN A 229 9.01 -4.45 -4.45
C ASN A 229 9.12 -2.99 -4.91
N ASN A 230 9.02 -2.04 -3.99
CA ASN A 230 9.16 -0.61 -4.29
C ASN A 230 10.57 -0.26 -4.79
N GLU A 231 11.62 -0.81 -4.19
CA GLU A 231 13.00 -0.65 -4.70
C GLU A 231 13.15 -1.19 -6.13
N SER A 232 12.56 -2.37 -6.39
CA SER A 232 12.57 -2.97 -7.72
C SER A 232 11.82 -2.09 -8.73
N LEU A 233 10.65 -1.56 -8.36
CA LEU A 233 9.86 -0.66 -9.20
C LEU A 233 10.56 0.67 -9.45
N LYS A 234 11.22 1.25 -8.44
CA LYS A 234 12.04 2.46 -8.60
C LYS A 234 13.17 2.23 -9.60
N TYR A 235 13.82 1.07 -9.51
CA TYR A 235 14.85 0.69 -10.48
C TYR A 235 14.28 0.52 -11.89
N CYS A 236 13.13 -0.16 -12.05
CA CYS A 236 12.44 -0.25 -13.34
C CYS A 236 12.06 1.11 -13.91
N PHE A 237 11.52 2.00 -13.08
CA PHE A 237 11.14 3.36 -13.48
C PHE A 237 12.35 4.18 -13.92
N TYR A 238 13.46 4.10 -13.18
CA TYR A 238 14.73 4.74 -13.55
C TYR A 238 15.20 4.26 -14.94
N ARG A 239 15.21 2.95 -15.18
CA ARG A 239 15.59 2.38 -16.48
C ARG A 239 14.68 2.85 -17.61
N LEU A 240 13.37 2.86 -17.38
CA LEU A 240 12.40 3.33 -18.36
C LEU A 240 12.59 4.82 -18.67
N THR A 241 12.92 5.64 -17.67
CA THR A 241 13.17 7.08 -17.85
C THR A 241 14.45 7.32 -18.63
N LEU A 242 15.53 6.60 -18.31
CA LEU A 242 16.77 6.65 -19.10
C LEU A 242 16.51 6.22 -20.55
N PHE A 243 15.78 5.12 -20.74
CA PHE A 243 15.45 4.63 -22.07
C PHE A 243 14.59 5.64 -22.85
N ALA A 244 13.61 6.26 -22.19
CA ALA A 244 12.82 7.34 -22.79
C ALA A 244 13.71 8.52 -23.19
N SER A 245 14.68 8.91 -22.35
CA SER A 245 15.63 9.97 -22.70
C SER A 245 16.50 9.60 -23.92
N VAL A 246 16.94 8.35 -24.03
CA VAL A 246 17.66 7.84 -25.20
C VAL A 246 16.80 7.88 -26.45
N ILE A 247 15.51 7.52 -26.34
CA ILE A 247 14.55 7.62 -27.46
C ILE A 247 14.39 9.08 -27.89
N THR A 248 14.22 10.02 -26.94
CA THR A 248 14.07 11.44 -27.29
C THR A 248 15.33 11.99 -27.97
N VAL A 249 16.52 11.58 -27.54
CA VAL A 249 17.78 11.95 -28.21
C VAL A 249 17.83 11.34 -29.60
N TRP A 250 17.46 10.08 -29.75
CA TRP A 250 17.41 9.39 -31.05
C TRP A 250 16.42 10.04 -32.02
N GLU A 251 15.22 10.41 -31.55
CA GLU A 251 14.18 11.08 -32.34
C GLU A 251 14.65 12.43 -32.90
N ASN A 252 15.55 13.10 -32.18
CA ASN A 252 16.18 14.38 -32.55
C ASN A 252 17.45 14.21 -33.41
N THR A 253 17.91 12.98 -33.64
CA THR A 253 19.02 12.65 -34.56
C THR A 253 18.51 12.05 -35.87
N ASP A 254 19.40 11.55 -36.73
CA ASP A 254 19.11 10.98 -38.07
C ASP A 254 18.17 9.75 -38.09
N ARG A 255 17.58 9.36 -36.95
CA ARG A 255 16.68 8.20 -36.77
C ARG A 255 17.26 6.88 -37.30
N ASN A 256 18.59 6.78 -37.31
CA ASN A 256 19.27 5.57 -37.74
C ASN A 256 19.22 4.50 -36.65
N ILE A 257 19.08 3.23 -37.04
CA ILE A 257 19.04 2.09 -36.12
C ILE A 257 20.41 1.89 -35.46
N ASP A 258 21.51 2.19 -36.16
CA ASP A 258 22.87 2.03 -35.65
C ASP A 258 23.20 3.03 -34.53
N THR A 259 22.69 4.26 -34.62
CA THR A 259 22.87 5.29 -33.57
C THR A 259 22.06 4.96 -32.32
N LEU A 260 20.84 4.42 -32.49
CA LEU A 260 20.03 3.89 -31.39
C LEU A 260 20.74 2.73 -30.69
N GLN A 261 21.35 1.81 -31.44
CA GLN A 261 22.11 0.69 -30.87
C GLN A 261 23.33 1.15 -30.07
N GLN A 262 24.05 2.17 -30.55
CA GLN A 262 25.18 2.76 -29.82
C GLN A 262 24.74 3.48 -28.54
N LEU A 263 23.65 4.26 -28.59
CA LEU A 263 23.12 4.96 -27.42
C LEU A 263 22.57 3.98 -26.36
N ILE A 264 21.91 2.90 -26.80
CA ILE A 264 21.47 1.82 -25.90
C ILE A 264 22.68 1.09 -25.30
N HIS A 265 23.75 0.85 -26.05
CA HIS A 265 24.98 0.27 -25.52
C HIS A 265 25.62 1.16 -24.45
N GLN A 266 25.71 2.47 -24.70
CA GLN A 266 26.21 3.44 -23.70
C GLN A 266 25.34 3.47 -22.44
N MET A 267 24.02 3.38 -22.59
CA MET A 267 23.09 3.29 -21.45
C MET A 267 23.34 2.00 -20.63
N ILE A 268 23.50 0.85 -21.28
CA ILE A 268 23.77 -0.44 -20.61
C ILE A 268 25.15 -0.44 -19.93
N GLU A 269 26.15 0.21 -20.52
CA GLU A 269 27.48 0.33 -19.92
C GLU A 269 27.51 1.26 -18.70
N SER A 270 26.74 2.36 -18.73
CA SER A 270 26.57 3.25 -17.58
C SER A 270 25.87 2.57 -16.38
N GLU A 271 25.14 1.49 -16.64
CA GLU A 271 24.42 0.68 -15.63
C GLU A 271 25.35 -0.22 -14.78
N LYS A 272 26.59 -0.48 -15.23
CA LYS A 272 27.52 -1.41 -14.56
C LYS A 272 28.21 -0.83 -13.32
N PHE A 273 28.03 0.46 -13.02
CA PHE A 273 28.58 1.10 -11.81
C PHE A 273 27.69 0.86 -10.56
N PRO A 274 28.28 0.72 -9.37
CA PRO A 274 27.74 -0.12 -8.30
C PRO A 274 26.46 0.39 -7.65
N LYS A 275 25.59 -0.57 -7.29
CA LYS A 275 24.28 -0.47 -6.59
C LYS A 275 24.21 0.42 -5.34
N GLY A 276 25.33 0.96 -4.84
CA GLY A 276 25.38 1.89 -3.71
C GLY A 276 25.29 3.38 -4.09
N SER A 277 25.68 3.78 -5.31
CA SER A 277 25.64 5.18 -5.75
C SER A 277 24.25 5.63 -6.24
N ILE A 278 23.39 4.66 -6.53
CA ILE A 278 22.02 4.88 -7.03
C ILE A 278 21.12 5.44 -5.93
N ALA A 279 21.40 5.18 -4.64
CA ALA A 279 20.61 5.77 -3.55
C ALA A 279 20.80 7.31 -3.44
N SER A 280 21.99 7.82 -3.76
CA SER A 280 22.28 9.26 -3.78
C SER A 280 21.81 9.91 -5.08
N SER A 281 22.06 9.26 -6.23
CA SER A 281 21.66 9.79 -7.54
C SER A 281 20.16 9.68 -7.83
N VAL A 282 19.45 8.71 -7.25
CA VAL A 282 18.00 8.61 -7.43
C VAL A 282 17.27 9.66 -6.58
N SER A 283 17.84 10.09 -5.44
CA SER A 283 17.28 11.21 -4.68
C SER A 283 17.31 12.51 -5.51
N SER A 284 18.39 12.75 -6.27
CA SER A 284 18.50 13.96 -7.10
C SER A 284 17.85 13.87 -8.48
N VAL A 285 17.53 12.67 -8.97
CA VAL A 285 16.75 12.48 -10.21
C VAL A 285 15.26 12.78 -9.99
N PHE A 286 14.75 12.63 -8.75
CA PHE A 286 13.40 13.08 -8.41
C PHE A 286 13.30 14.61 -8.21
N GLU A 287 14.41 15.35 -8.15
CA GLU A 287 14.45 16.79 -7.90
C GLU A 287 14.45 17.66 -9.17
N ARG A 288 14.65 17.07 -10.36
CA ARG A 288 15.01 17.85 -11.56
C ARG A 288 13.97 17.92 -12.68
N ASP A 289 12.76 17.44 -12.43
CA ASP A 289 11.70 17.43 -13.45
C ASP A 289 10.71 18.59 -13.22
N PRO A 290 10.78 19.69 -13.99
CA PRO A 290 9.92 20.86 -13.80
C PRO A 290 8.42 20.52 -13.95
N GLY A 291 8.08 19.44 -14.65
CA GLY A 291 6.71 18.91 -14.71
C GLY A 291 6.20 18.39 -13.36
N LYS A 292 7.07 17.80 -12.53
CA LYS A 292 6.70 17.28 -11.19
C LYS A 292 6.58 18.38 -10.14
N SER A 293 7.29 19.50 -10.30
CA SER A 293 7.08 20.70 -9.47
C SER A 293 5.67 21.25 -9.67
N LYS A 294 5.26 21.43 -10.94
CA LYS A 294 3.91 21.85 -11.30
C LYS A 294 2.83 20.92 -10.73
N GLU A 295 3.05 19.61 -10.81
CA GLU A 295 2.13 18.62 -10.23
C GLU A 295 2.03 18.70 -8.70
N ALA A 296 3.13 19.01 -8.02
CA ALA A 296 3.15 19.21 -6.58
C ALA A 296 2.47 20.53 -6.17
N GLU A 297 2.63 21.61 -6.96
CA GLU A 297 1.88 22.87 -6.80
C GLU A 297 0.38 22.62 -6.88
N ASP A 298 -0.06 22.00 -7.98
CA ASP A 298 -1.45 21.67 -8.22
C ASP A 298 -2.03 20.86 -7.04
N LEU A 299 -1.32 19.81 -6.60
CA LEU A 299 -1.77 18.96 -5.50
C LEU A 299 -1.93 19.71 -4.18
N ILE A 300 -0.98 20.60 -3.85
CA ILE A 300 -1.05 21.42 -2.64
C ILE A 300 -2.22 22.41 -2.74
N GLU A 301 -2.40 23.07 -3.89
CA GLU A 301 -3.51 24.00 -4.13
C GLU A 301 -4.86 23.30 -3.96
N TYR A 302 -5.04 22.10 -4.53
CA TYR A 302 -6.27 21.33 -4.36
C TYR A 302 -6.56 20.99 -2.90
N ILE A 303 -5.54 20.55 -2.14
CA ILE A 303 -5.70 20.20 -0.72
C ILE A 303 -6.05 21.44 0.11
N GLU A 304 -5.36 22.56 -0.11
CA GLU A 304 -5.58 23.81 0.63
C GLU A 304 -6.97 24.38 0.36
N ARG A 305 -7.37 24.43 -0.91
CA ARG A 305 -8.70 24.91 -1.29
C ARG A 305 -9.81 24.04 -0.71
N PHE A 306 -9.62 22.72 -0.71
CA PHE A 306 -10.56 21.80 -0.06
C PHE A 306 -10.67 22.09 1.45
N ASN A 307 -9.54 22.20 2.15
CA ASN A 307 -9.53 22.47 3.58
C ASN A 307 -10.14 23.86 3.92
N GLU A 308 -9.98 24.86 3.05
CA GLU A 308 -10.61 26.19 3.18
C GLU A 308 -12.13 26.09 3.10
N LEU A 309 -12.68 25.42 2.07
CA LEU A 309 -14.12 25.20 1.92
C LEU A 309 -14.69 24.40 3.10
N PHE A 310 -13.95 23.39 3.55
CA PHE A 310 -14.33 22.55 4.67
C PHE A 310 -14.38 23.34 5.99
N SER A 311 -13.39 24.18 6.25
CA SER A 311 -13.31 25.02 7.46
C SER A 311 -14.40 26.10 7.50
N ARG A 312 -14.85 26.58 6.33
CA ARG A 312 -15.98 27.51 6.21
C ARG A 312 -17.36 26.85 6.41
N GLY A 313 -17.41 25.53 6.58
CA GLY A 313 -18.66 24.78 6.70
C GLY A 313 -19.46 24.69 5.38
N GLN A 314 -18.82 24.99 4.24
CA GLN A 314 -19.41 24.86 2.91
C GLN A 314 -19.25 23.42 2.40
N TYR A 315 -19.89 22.47 3.10
CA TYR A 315 -19.67 21.04 2.86
C TYR A 315 -20.13 20.55 1.49
N GLU A 316 -21.17 21.15 0.91
CA GLU A 316 -21.66 20.81 -0.43
C GLU A 316 -20.63 21.17 -1.50
N ALA A 317 -20.14 22.41 -1.48
CA ALA A 317 -19.08 22.86 -2.38
C ALA A 317 -17.79 22.05 -2.18
N ALA A 318 -17.42 21.76 -0.92
CA ALA A 318 -16.26 20.94 -0.60
C ALA A 318 -16.40 19.50 -1.14
N ALA A 319 -17.59 18.91 -1.06
CA ALA A 319 -17.89 17.57 -1.57
C ALA A 319 -17.76 17.51 -3.09
N THR A 320 -18.39 18.44 -3.81
CA THR A 320 -18.28 18.54 -5.27
C THR A 320 -16.86 18.83 -5.72
N TYR A 321 -16.12 19.67 -5.00
CA TYR A 321 -14.72 19.97 -5.30
C TYR A 321 -13.82 18.75 -5.12
N ALA A 322 -13.96 18.02 -4.00
CA ALA A 322 -13.20 16.79 -3.74
C ALA A 322 -13.52 15.70 -4.77
N ALA A 323 -14.80 15.54 -5.13
CA ALA A 323 -15.24 14.58 -6.14
C ALA A 323 -14.67 14.92 -7.53
N ASN A 324 -14.70 16.19 -7.95
CA ASN A 324 -14.18 16.62 -9.26
C ASN A 324 -12.66 16.82 -9.31
N CYS A 325 -11.96 16.59 -8.20
CA CYS A 325 -10.52 16.78 -8.13
C CYS A 325 -9.80 15.93 -9.21
N PRO A 326 -8.98 16.56 -10.08
CA PRO A 326 -8.27 15.85 -11.13
C PRO A 326 -7.32 14.81 -10.54
N ARG A 327 -7.06 13.75 -11.30
CA ARG A 327 -6.28 12.57 -10.88
C ARG A 327 -6.86 11.80 -9.68
N GLY A 328 -7.94 12.30 -9.06
CA GLY A 328 -8.60 11.68 -7.92
C GLY A 328 -7.82 11.83 -6.61
N ILE A 329 -7.03 12.89 -6.45
CA ILE A 329 -6.19 13.13 -5.27
C ILE A 329 -7.01 13.10 -3.98
N LEU A 330 -8.19 13.75 -3.99
CA LEU A 330 -9.10 13.81 -2.85
C LEU A 330 -10.12 12.67 -2.81
N ARG A 331 -10.04 11.69 -3.74
CA ARG A 331 -10.94 10.52 -3.78
C ARG A 331 -10.38 9.36 -2.97
N ASN A 332 -10.08 9.63 -1.71
CA ASN A 332 -9.43 8.68 -0.80
C ASN A 332 -10.23 8.49 0.50
N GLU A 333 -9.85 7.47 1.28
CA GLU A 333 -10.49 7.11 2.54
C GLU A 333 -10.32 8.22 3.59
N GLU A 334 -9.19 8.93 3.58
CA GLU A 334 -8.96 10.07 4.49
C GLU A 334 -9.97 11.20 4.30
N THR A 335 -10.28 11.55 3.06
CA THR A 335 -11.29 12.59 2.76
C THR A 335 -12.68 12.13 3.17
N LEU A 336 -12.99 10.84 3.00
CA LEU A 336 -14.23 10.24 3.47
C LEU A 336 -14.35 10.35 5.00
N GLU A 337 -13.28 10.07 5.74
CA GLU A 337 -13.30 10.14 7.21
C GLU A 337 -13.39 11.58 7.72
N LYS A 338 -12.83 12.56 7.01
CA LYS A 338 -13.07 13.98 7.32
C LYS A 338 -14.56 14.32 7.28
N PHE A 339 -15.26 13.92 6.22
CA PHE A 339 -16.72 14.14 6.12
C PHE A 339 -17.51 13.37 7.17
N ARG A 340 -17.08 12.14 7.51
CA ARG A 340 -17.69 11.32 8.57
C ARG A 340 -17.58 12.00 9.94
N ALA A 341 -16.44 12.60 10.26
CA ALA A 341 -16.20 13.25 11.55
C ALA A 341 -17.10 14.46 11.83
N VAL A 342 -17.64 15.13 10.80
CA VAL A 342 -18.55 16.28 10.96
C VAL A 342 -19.89 15.86 11.58
N GLY A 343 -20.37 14.64 11.29
CA GLY A 343 -21.65 14.15 11.77
C GLY A 343 -22.88 14.88 11.20
N ARG A 344 -24.04 14.71 11.85
CA ARG A 344 -25.30 15.31 11.41
C ARG A 344 -25.37 16.79 11.77
N VAL A 345 -25.58 17.65 10.77
CA VAL A 345 -25.83 19.09 10.95
C VAL A 345 -27.34 19.33 10.97
N LYS A 346 -27.86 20.03 12.00
CA LYS A 346 -29.30 20.26 12.18
C LYS A 346 -29.92 20.91 10.92
N GLY A 347 -30.94 20.26 10.35
CA GLY A 347 -31.70 20.77 9.20
C GLY A 347 -30.98 20.70 7.85
N LYS A 348 -29.79 20.11 7.76
CA LYS A 348 -29.05 19.92 6.50
C LYS A 348 -28.84 18.43 6.21
N ILE A 349 -28.65 18.11 4.93
CA ILE A 349 -28.29 16.76 4.48
C ILE A 349 -26.93 16.40 5.10
N LEU A 350 -26.76 15.13 5.46
CA LEU A 350 -25.52 14.62 6.03
C LEU A 350 -24.34 14.93 5.06
N PRO A 351 -23.29 15.67 5.51
CA PRO A 351 -22.14 16.01 4.66
C PRO A 351 -21.47 14.80 4.00
N LEU A 352 -21.40 13.68 4.72
CA LEU A 352 -20.90 12.42 4.18
C LEU A 352 -21.73 11.92 2.99
N LEU A 353 -23.06 12.02 3.06
CA LEU A 353 -23.94 11.60 1.97
C LEU A 353 -23.75 12.48 0.73
N LEU A 354 -23.60 13.79 0.91
CA LEU A 354 -23.31 14.73 -0.19
C LEU A 354 -21.99 14.38 -0.90
N TYR A 355 -20.95 14.05 -0.13
CA TYR A 355 -19.68 13.61 -0.68
C TYR A 355 -19.80 12.28 -1.44
N CYS A 356 -20.47 11.28 -0.87
CA CYS A 356 -20.67 9.98 -1.53
C CYS A 356 -21.44 10.11 -2.86
N ASP A 357 -22.50 10.92 -2.89
CA ASP A 357 -23.28 11.15 -4.10
C ASP A 357 -22.49 11.87 -5.19
N ALA A 358 -21.77 12.95 -4.81
CA ALA A 358 -20.88 13.66 -5.72
C ALA A 358 -19.76 12.74 -6.26
N LEU A 359 -19.18 11.90 -5.39
CA LEU A 359 -18.11 10.97 -5.72
C LEU A 359 -18.57 9.92 -6.75
N ILE A 360 -19.72 9.29 -6.52
CA ILE A 360 -20.26 8.27 -7.42
C ILE A 360 -20.67 8.90 -8.75
N THR A 361 -21.38 10.03 -8.72
CA THR A 361 -21.79 10.76 -9.94
C THR A 361 -20.58 11.12 -10.82
N THR A 362 -19.51 11.62 -10.19
CA THR A 362 -18.28 11.98 -10.91
C THR A 362 -17.54 10.76 -11.45
N THR A 363 -17.51 9.66 -10.69
CA THR A 363 -16.93 8.38 -11.09
C THR A 363 -17.61 7.85 -12.36
N ILE A 364 -18.94 7.90 -12.40
CA ILE A 364 -19.74 7.49 -13.56
C ILE A 364 -19.42 8.35 -14.79
N ALA A 365 -19.30 9.67 -14.60
CA ALA A 365 -18.97 10.60 -15.68
C ALA A 365 -17.59 10.34 -16.29
N ILE A 366 -16.58 10.09 -15.44
CA ILE A 366 -15.18 9.89 -15.86
C ILE A 366 -14.92 8.44 -16.33
N ARG A 367 -15.87 7.52 -16.12
CA ARG A 367 -15.76 6.08 -16.45
C ARG A 367 -14.54 5.41 -15.84
N LYS A 368 -14.11 5.87 -14.67
CA LYS A 368 -13.03 5.25 -13.90
C LYS A 368 -13.66 4.56 -12.69
N PRO A 369 -13.45 3.25 -12.48
CA PRO A 369 -14.06 2.55 -11.35
C PRO A 369 -13.58 3.13 -10.01
N LEU A 370 -14.51 3.26 -9.07
CA LEU A 370 -14.24 3.64 -7.68
C LEU A 370 -13.82 2.38 -6.90
N PRO A 371 -12.79 2.43 -6.04
CA PRO A 371 -12.37 1.26 -5.28
C PRO A 371 -13.49 0.77 -4.36
N ALA A 372 -13.58 -0.56 -4.24
CA ALA A 372 -14.70 -1.22 -3.58
C ALA A 372 -14.92 -0.82 -2.11
N ASN A 373 -13.87 -0.40 -1.38
CA ASN A 373 -13.97 0.11 -0.02
C ASN A 373 -14.82 1.38 0.05
N LEU A 374 -14.56 2.37 -0.81
CA LEU A 374 -15.29 3.64 -0.85
C LEU A 374 -16.74 3.42 -1.29
N THR A 375 -16.98 2.55 -2.28
CA THR A 375 -18.33 2.18 -2.72
C THR A 375 -19.15 1.56 -1.58
N THR A 376 -18.52 0.68 -0.79
CA THR A 376 -19.16 0.01 0.35
C THR A 376 -19.57 1.00 1.43
N GLU A 377 -18.69 1.94 1.78
CA GLU A 377 -18.99 2.97 2.78
C GLU A 377 -20.05 3.97 2.29
N ALA A 378 -20.05 4.30 1.00
CA ALA A 378 -21.10 5.13 0.40
C ALA A 378 -22.48 4.47 0.51
N ILE A 379 -22.59 3.19 0.17
CA ILE A 379 -23.84 2.43 0.27
C ILE A 379 -24.33 2.37 1.72
N LYS A 380 -23.44 2.04 2.68
CA LYS A 380 -23.80 2.03 4.11
C LYS A 380 -24.33 3.39 4.58
N CYS A 381 -23.69 4.48 4.14
CA CYS A 381 -24.11 5.85 4.46
C CYS A 381 -25.52 6.16 3.93
N ALA A 382 -25.79 5.85 2.65
CA ALA A 382 -27.10 6.07 2.05
C ALA A 382 -28.22 5.25 2.71
N LEU A 383 -27.93 3.98 3.05
CA LEU A 383 -28.87 3.12 3.77
C LEU A 383 -29.17 3.64 5.18
N ALA A 384 -28.17 4.18 5.89
CA ALA A 384 -28.36 4.78 7.22
C ALA A 384 -29.25 6.03 7.20
N GLU A 385 -29.23 6.81 6.11
CA GLU A 385 -30.14 7.95 5.89
C GLU A 385 -31.46 7.53 5.21
N LYS A 386 -31.73 6.23 5.06
CA LYS A 386 -32.95 5.66 4.43
C LYS A 386 -33.15 6.11 2.98
N ARG A 387 -32.06 6.40 2.26
CA ARG A 387 -32.08 6.80 0.85
C ARG A 387 -31.84 5.60 -0.08
N LEU A 388 -32.83 4.70 -0.13
CA LEU A 388 -32.81 3.53 -1.03
C LEU A 388 -32.78 3.93 -2.51
N ASP A 389 -33.40 5.06 -2.84
CA ASP A 389 -33.41 5.67 -4.17
C ASP A 389 -31.99 5.89 -4.72
N LEU A 390 -31.09 6.43 -3.89
CA LEU A 390 -29.69 6.62 -4.27
C LEU A 390 -28.96 5.30 -4.48
N VAL A 391 -29.17 4.33 -3.59
CA VAL A 391 -28.55 3.00 -3.72
C VAL A 391 -29.05 2.29 -4.97
N MET A 392 -30.35 2.34 -5.28
CA MET A 392 -30.91 1.82 -6.53
C MET A 392 -30.25 2.47 -7.74
N HIS A 393 -30.14 3.79 -7.74
CA HIS A 393 -29.49 4.53 -8.82
C HIS A 393 -28.02 4.11 -8.98
N TRP A 394 -27.25 4.06 -7.90
CA TRP A 394 -25.83 3.71 -7.95
C TRP A 394 -25.59 2.27 -8.40
N VAL A 395 -26.39 1.31 -7.90
CA VAL A 395 -26.22 -0.12 -8.21
C VAL A 395 -26.60 -0.45 -9.65
N THR A 396 -27.65 0.17 -10.19
CA THR A 396 -28.15 -0.11 -11.55
C THR A 396 -27.26 0.42 -12.67
N LEU A 397 -26.32 1.33 -12.37
CA LEU A 397 -25.48 1.96 -13.40
C LEU A 397 -24.27 1.12 -13.83
N HIS A 398 -24.13 -0.13 -13.35
CA HIS A 398 -23.17 -1.18 -13.77
C HIS A 398 -21.69 -0.76 -13.93
N LYS A 399 -21.26 0.31 -13.26
CA LYS A 399 -19.89 0.87 -13.37
C LYS A 399 -19.16 1.01 -12.04
N LEU A 400 -19.69 0.40 -10.98
CA LEU A 400 -19.10 0.41 -9.65
C LEU A 400 -18.48 -0.95 -9.35
N GLU A 401 -17.33 -0.94 -8.70
CA GLU A 401 -16.79 -2.16 -8.11
C GLU A 401 -17.51 -2.43 -6.79
N PHE A 402 -18.23 -3.56 -6.74
CA PHE A 402 -18.91 -4.02 -5.54
C PHE A 402 -18.02 -4.94 -4.72
N SER A 403 -18.15 -4.86 -3.40
CA SER A 403 -17.57 -5.82 -2.47
C SER A 403 -18.66 -6.72 -1.88
N GLU A 404 -18.26 -7.88 -1.36
CA GLU A 404 -19.16 -8.73 -0.59
C GLU A 404 -19.79 -7.99 0.61
N ALA A 405 -19.03 -7.09 1.25
CA ALA A 405 -19.50 -6.27 2.37
C ALA A 405 -20.56 -5.23 1.94
N ALA A 406 -20.51 -4.75 0.70
CA ALA A 406 -21.56 -3.87 0.14
C ALA A 406 -22.87 -4.65 -0.04
N GLY A 407 -22.80 -5.86 -0.61
CA GLY A 407 -23.95 -6.75 -0.71
C GLY A 407 -24.53 -7.12 0.65
N ASP A 408 -23.68 -7.41 1.65
CA ASP A 408 -24.11 -7.74 3.02
C ASP A 408 -24.86 -6.56 3.67
N ALA A 409 -24.42 -5.32 3.42
CA ALA A 409 -25.09 -4.13 3.95
C ALA A 409 -26.50 -3.95 3.37
N ILE A 410 -26.66 -4.12 2.04
CA ILE A 410 -27.97 -4.06 1.37
C ILE A 410 -28.86 -5.20 1.83
N PHE A 411 -28.32 -6.42 1.92
CA PHE A 411 -29.06 -7.60 2.36
C PHE A 411 -29.60 -7.45 3.79
N LYS A 412 -28.77 -6.97 4.73
CA LYS A 412 -29.21 -6.68 6.11
C LYS A 412 -30.29 -5.60 6.16
N TYR A 413 -30.19 -4.58 5.30
CA TYR A 413 -31.21 -3.54 5.22
C TYR A 413 -32.57 -4.07 4.73
N ALA A 414 -32.59 -5.14 3.93
CA ALA A 414 -33.83 -5.80 3.49
C ALA A 414 -34.67 -6.37 4.65
N ASP A 415 -34.05 -6.67 5.80
CA ASP A 415 -34.76 -7.11 7.01
C ASP A 415 -35.29 -5.92 7.83
N VAL A 416 -34.70 -4.73 7.68
CA VAL A 416 -35.10 -3.50 8.35
C VAL A 416 -36.24 -2.80 7.61
N ASP A 417 -36.17 -2.74 6.28
CA ASP A 417 -37.19 -2.15 5.41
C ASP A 417 -38.05 -3.26 4.77
N THR A 418 -39.11 -3.65 5.47
CA THR A 418 -40.04 -4.69 5.02
C THR A 418 -40.85 -4.29 3.78
N HIS A 419 -40.99 -2.99 3.48
CA HIS A 419 -41.76 -2.52 2.32
C HIS A 419 -41.00 -2.74 1.01
N ASN A 420 -39.68 -2.46 1.01
CA ASN A 420 -38.83 -2.57 -0.18
C ASN A 420 -37.99 -3.85 -0.21
N LYS A 421 -38.36 -4.86 0.58
CA LYS A 421 -37.58 -6.10 0.76
C LYS A 421 -37.20 -6.78 -0.56
N SER A 422 -38.12 -6.88 -1.51
CA SER A 422 -37.86 -7.48 -2.83
C SER A 422 -36.83 -6.68 -3.63
N GLN A 423 -36.90 -5.35 -3.59
CA GLN A 423 -35.96 -4.46 -4.26
C GLN A 423 -34.57 -4.55 -3.62
N CYS A 424 -34.48 -4.53 -2.29
CA CYS A 424 -33.20 -4.69 -1.58
C CYS A 424 -32.54 -6.03 -1.91
N LEU A 425 -33.31 -7.13 -1.97
CA LEU A 425 -32.78 -8.44 -2.34
C LEU A 425 -32.30 -8.48 -3.79
N ALA A 426 -32.97 -7.78 -4.71
CA ALA A 426 -32.54 -7.68 -6.11
C ALA A 426 -31.25 -6.86 -6.25
N LEU A 427 -31.14 -5.75 -5.52
CA LEU A 427 -29.92 -4.95 -5.47
C LEU A 427 -28.74 -5.71 -4.86
N ALA A 428 -28.98 -6.45 -3.77
CA ALA A 428 -27.97 -7.28 -3.13
C ALA A 428 -27.49 -8.40 -4.08
N GLN A 429 -28.42 -9.02 -4.83
CA GLN A 429 -28.08 -10.00 -5.86
C GLN A 429 -27.13 -9.40 -6.91
N ILE A 430 -27.43 -8.21 -7.43
CA ILE A 430 -26.57 -7.52 -8.42
C ILE A 430 -25.17 -7.28 -7.83
N ALA A 431 -25.09 -6.75 -6.61
CA ALA A 431 -23.81 -6.50 -5.94
C ALA A 431 -23.00 -7.80 -5.75
N TYR A 432 -23.66 -8.90 -5.34
CA TYR A 432 -22.99 -10.19 -5.15
C TYR A 432 -22.58 -10.87 -6.46
N SER A 433 -23.35 -10.70 -7.55
CA SER A 433 -22.97 -11.25 -8.85
C SER A 433 -21.74 -10.57 -9.41
N GLU A 434 -21.65 -9.25 -9.27
CA GLU A 434 -20.50 -8.46 -9.75
C GLU A 434 -19.23 -8.73 -8.91
N CYS A 435 -19.36 -8.96 -7.60
CA CYS A 435 -18.20 -9.25 -6.75
C CYS A 435 -17.77 -10.74 -6.77
N GLY A 436 -18.40 -11.59 -7.60
CA GLY A 436 -18.10 -13.03 -7.68
C GLY A 436 -18.57 -13.85 -6.47
N ALA A 437 -19.36 -13.27 -5.55
CA ALA A 437 -19.93 -13.97 -4.39
C ALA A 437 -21.20 -14.75 -4.78
N HIS A 438 -21.07 -15.65 -5.76
CA HIS A 438 -22.18 -16.36 -6.38
C HIS A 438 -23.07 -17.12 -5.38
N LYS A 439 -22.51 -17.65 -4.28
CA LYS A 439 -23.30 -18.34 -3.24
C LYS A 439 -24.34 -17.41 -2.60
N LYS A 440 -23.94 -16.17 -2.29
CA LYS A 440 -24.81 -15.16 -1.69
C LYS A 440 -25.79 -14.59 -2.72
N ALA A 441 -25.38 -14.47 -3.98
CA ALA A 441 -26.28 -14.10 -5.08
C ALA A 441 -27.44 -15.13 -5.23
N VAL A 442 -27.11 -16.42 -5.21
CA VAL A 442 -28.09 -17.52 -5.24
C VAL A 442 -29.00 -17.50 -4.02
N LEU A 443 -28.45 -17.24 -2.83
CA LEU A 443 -29.26 -17.07 -1.61
C LEU A 443 -30.29 -15.95 -1.76
N CYS A 444 -29.89 -14.82 -2.37
CA CYS A 444 -30.81 -13.70 -2.63
C CYS A 444 -31.92 -14.10 -3.60
N LEU A 445 -31.59 -14.79 -4.70
CA LEU A 445 -32.59 -15.33 -5.66
C LEU A 445 -33.58 -16.29 -4.99
N CYS A 446 -33.09 -17.19 -4.13
CA CYS A 446 -33.96 -18.08 -3.37
C CYS A 446 -34.88 -17.29 -2.43
N LYS A 447 -34.37 -16.30 -1.68
CA LYS A 447 -35.16 -15.46 -0.77
C LYS A 447 -36.20 -14.59 -1.50
N GLN A 448 -35.98 -14.29 -2.78
CA GLN A 448 -36.97 -13.65 -3.66
C GLN A 448 -38.03 -14.63 -4.21
N GLY A 449 -37.86 -15.94 -4.02
CA GLY A 449 -38.73 -16.98 -4.59
C GLY A 449 -38.38 -17.37 -6.04
N GLN A 450 -37.27 -16.90 -6.59
CA GLN A 450 -36.83 -17.18 -7.96
C GLN A 450 -35.98 -18.46 -8.03
N ILE A 451 -36.60 -19.61 -7.79
CA ILE A 451 -35.90 -20.91 -7.70
C ILE A 451 -35.31 -21.35 -9.05
N TYR A 452 -36.06 -21.17 -10.15
CA TYR A 452 -35.58 -21.54 -11.49
C TYR A 452 -34.38 -20.68 -11.91
N GLY A 453 -34.44 -19.36 -11.67
CA GLY A 453 -33.31 -18.47 -11.92
C GLY A 453 -32.08 -18.80 -11.08
N ALA A 454 -32.28 -19.21 -9.81
CA ALA A 454 -31.18 -19.69 -8.96
C ALA A 454 -30.52 -20.96 -9.52
N MET A 455 -31.31 -21.91 -10.05
CA MET A 455 -30.80 -23.12 -10.68
C MET A 455 -30.03 -22.82 -11.97
N ASP A 456 -30.56 -21.97 -12.84
CA ASP A 456 -29.90 -21.58 -14.10
C ASP A 456 -28.56 -20.86 -13.83
N TYR A 457 -28.53 -20.01 -12.79
CA TYR A 457 -27.32 -19.34 -12.34
C TYR A 457 -26.28 -20.33 -11.79
N LEU A 458 -26.69 -21.31 -10.98
CA LEU A 458 -25.81 -22.38 -10.48
C LEU A 458 -25.24 -23.24 -11.60
N HIS A 459 -26.04 -23.52 -12.63
CA HIS A 459 -25.61 -24.27 -13.83
C HIS A 459 -24.56 -23.50 -14.63
N HIS A 460 -24.77 -22.19 -14.86
CA HIS A 460 -23.82 -21.35 -15.58
C HIS A 460 -22.45 -21.27 -14.90
N PHE A 461 -22.41 -21.15 -13.58
CA PHE A 461 -21.16 -20.98 -12.82
C PHE A 461 -20.57 -22.30 -12.27
N LYS A 462 -21.12 -23.48 -12.65
CA LYS A 462 -20.64 -24.82 -12.26
C LYS A 462 -20.43 -25.00 -10.75
N LEU A 463 -21.26 -24.39 -9.90
CA LEU A 463 -21.14 -24.41 -8.42
C LEU A 463 -21.66 -25.71 -7.77
N LEU A 464 -21.95 -26.74 -8.55
CA LEU A 464 -22.53 -28.02 -8.14
C LEU A 464 -21.50 -28.95 -7.49
N SER A 465 -20.98 -28.58 -6.31
CA SER A 465 -20.33 -29.56 -5.42
C SER A 465 -21.31 -29.91 -4.29
N THR A 466 -21.41 -31.19 -3.95
CA THR A 466 -22.46 -31.81 -3.14
C THR A 466 -22.56 -31.33 -1.68
N GLY A 467 -21.60 -30.54 -1.20
CA GLY A 467 -21.67 -29.86 0.11
C GLY A 467 -22.40 -28.51 0.13
N PHE A 468 -22.91 -28.03 -1.02
CA PHE A 468 -23.40 -26.66 -1.21
C PHE A 468 -24.93 -26.49 -1.05
N LEU A 469 -25.71 -27.57 -1.18
CA LEU A 469 -27.19 -27.52 -1.18
C LEU A 469 -27.82 -27.64 0.22
N THR A 470 -27.08 -28.15 1.20
CA THR A 470 -27.64 -28.47 2.53
C THR A 470 -28.02 -27.24 3.37
N PRO A 471 -27.28 -26.10 3.39
CA PRO A 471 -27.70 -24.94 4.17
C PRO A 471 -28.83 -24.15 3.50
N VAL A 472 -28.83 -24.09 2.16
CA VAL A 472 -29.83 -23.35 1.37
C VAL A 472 -31.18 -24.04 1.40
N LEU A 473 -31.21 -25.38 1.47
CA LEU A 473 -32.45 -26.15 1.61
C LEU A 473 -32.99 -26.18 3.05
N PHE A 474 -32.12 -26.08 4.07
CA PHE A 474 -32.55 -26.12 5.49
C PHE A 474 -33.34 -24.88 5.94
N ASP A 475 -33.06 -23.71 5.34
CA ASP A 475 -33.78 -22.46 5.62
C ASP A 475 -35.19 -22.43 4.97
N PHE A 476 -35.50 -23.37 4.07
CA PHE A 476 -36.81 -23.49 3.41
C PHE A 476 -37.61 -24.66 3.99
N ARG A 477 -38.54 -24.37 4.90
CA ARG A 477 -39.58 -25.31 5.37
C ARG A 477 -40.64 -25.66 4.30
N GLY A 478 -40.33 -25.56 3.01
CA GLY A 478 -41.30 -25.61 1.91
C GLY A 478 -40.93 -26.42 0.67
N LEU A 479 -39.82 -27.17 0.66
CA LEU A 479 -39.44 -28.02 -0.48
C LEU A 479 -39.54 -29.51 -0.12
N TYR A 480 -40.74 -29.97 0.21
CA TYR A 480 -41.06 -31.41 0.23
C TYR A 480 -41.59 -31.93 -1.12
N LEU A 481 -41.67 -31.08 -2.15
CA LEU A 481 -42.31 -31.40 -3.44
C LEU A 481 -41.35 -31.40 -4.64
N SER A 482 -40.03 -31.29 -4.46
CA SER A 482 -39.07 -31.28 -5.58
C SER A 482 -37.93 -32.29 -5.48
N THR A 483 -38.01 -33.25 -4.56
CA THR A 483 -37.11 -34.42 -4.56
C THR A 483 -37.30 -35.29 -5.80
N GLU A 484 -38.48 -35.26 -6.44
CA GLU A 484 -38.71 -35.93 -7.72
C GLU A 484 -38.00 -35.24 -8.90
N ALA A 485 -37.91 -33.91 -8.91
CA ALA A 485 -37.24 -33.16 -9.97
C ALA A 485 -35.71 -33.39 -10.01
N LEU A 486 -35.09 -33.63 -8.85
CA LEU A 486 -33.67 -33.97 -8.75
C LEU A 486 -33.34 -35.41 -9.16
N SER A 487 -34.32 -36.33 -9.19
CA SER A 487 -34.12 -37.71 -9.65
C SER A 487 -34.17 -37.86 -11.18
N SER A 488 -34.87 -36.97 -11.86
CA SER A 488 -35.10 -37.04 -13.32
C SER A 488 -33.96 -36.51 -14.19
N TYR A 489 -32.93 -35.90 -13.59
CA TYR A 489 -31.73 -35.40 -14.27
C TYR A 489 -30.47 -36.24 -13.98
N ARG A 490 -30.59 -37.58 -13.97
CA ARG A 490 -29.43 -38.48 -14.08
C ARG A 490 -29.17 -38.84 -15.54
N PHE A 491 -28.03 -38.37 -16.05
CA PHE A 491 -27.19 -38.93 -17.13
C PHE A 491 -27.89 -39.53 -18.36
N HIS A 492 -27.95 -38.76 -19.45
CA HIS A 492 -27.91 -39.33 -20.81
C HIS A 492 -26.47 -39.26 -21.36
N PRO A 493 -25.83 -40.39 -21.73
CA PRO A 493 -24.58 -40.37 -22.48
C PRO A 493 -24.88 -40.02 -23.96
N LEU A 494 -24.05 -39.15 -24.53
CA LEU A 494 -24.08 -38.79 -25.96
C LEU A 494 -23.79 -40.03 -26.84
N PRO A 495 -24.51 -40.25 -27.98
CA PRO A 495 -24.18 -41.33 -28.90
C PRO A 495 -23.12 -40.91 -29.92
N TYR A 496 -22.26 -41.88 -30.22
CA TYR A 496 -21.26 -41.96 -31.28
C TYR A 496 -21.73 -41.41 -32.64
N SER A 497 -20.82 -40.74 -33.35
CA SER A 497 -20.82 -40.65 -34.83
C SER A 497 -19.46 -41.17 -35.34
N ARG A 498 -19.51 -42.08 -36.32
CA ARG A 498 -18.38 -42.77 -36.97
C ARG A 498 -18.37 -42.38 -38.45
N MET A 499 -17.16 -42.35 -39.05
CA MET A 499 -16.74 -42.32 -40.48
C MET A 499 -15.92 -41.04 -40.76
N GLU A 500 -14.70 -41.01 -41.35
CA GLU A 500 -13.96 -41.90 -42.29
C GLU A 500 -12.42 -41.73 -42.07
N TRP A 501 -11.66 -42.82 -41.97
CA TRP A 501 -10.61 -43.30 -42.91
C TRP A 501 -9.42 -42.35 -43.19
N GLU A 502 -8.22 -42.73 -42.73
CA GLU A 502 -7.06 -42.85 -43.62
C GLU A 502 -5.97 -43.75 -42.98
N THR A 503 -5.45 -44.63 -43.83
CA THR A 503 -4.51 -45.73 -43.57
C THR A 503 -3.06 -45.25 -43.50
N THR A 504 -2.22 -45.83 -42.63
CA THR A 504 -1.02 -46.62 -43.03
C THR A 504 -0.16 -47.13 -41.86
N ASN A 505 0.22 -48.41 -41.98
CA ASN A 505 1.48 -49.08 -41.56
C ASN A 505 1.70 -49.43 -40.06
N HIS A 506 1.55 -50.74 -39.70
CA HIS A 506 2.62 -51.77 -39.53
C HIS A 506 3.42 -51.59 -38.21
N VAL A 507 3.63 -52.52 -37.25
CA VAL A 507 3.67 -53.99 -37.10
C VAL A 507 3.60 -54.32 -35.57
N PRO A 508 3.29 -55.57 -35.14
CA PRO A 508 2.75 -55.92 -33.81
C PRO A 508 3.71 -56.70 -32.87
N TRP A 509 3.14 -57.14 -31.72
CA TRP A 509 3.45 -58.32 -30.87
C TRP A 509 4.06 -58.05 -29.48
N GLY A 510 3.42 -58.63 -28.45
CA GLY A 510 4.01 -58.76 -27.11
C GLY A 510 3.08 -59.06 -25.92
N ASN A 511 2.41 -60.21 -25.92
CA ASN A 511 2.07 -61.09 -24.78
C ASN A 511 1.43 -60.58 -23.45
N HIS A 512 0.23 -61.12 -23.19
CA HIS A 512 -0.46 -61.50 -21.93
C HIS A 512 0.43 -62.10 -20.80
N PRO A 513 -0.09 -62.46 -19.57
CA PRO A 513 -1.49 -62.39 -19.04
C PRO A 513 -1.68 -61.94 -17.55
N PHE A 514 -2.96 -61.70 -17.22
CA PHE A 514 -3.71 -62.01 -15.97
C PHE A 514 -3.01 -62.27 -14.61
N SER A 515 -3.53 -61.64 -13.54
CA SER A 515 -4.26 -62.35 -12.46
C SER A 515 -4.80 -61.46 -11.32
N HIS A 516 -6.09 -61.69 -10.99
CA HIS A 516 -6.79 -61.66 -9.68
C HIS A 516 -6.67 -60.44 -8.73
N TRP A 517 -7.74 -59.71 -8.37
CA TRP A 517 -8.94 -60.03 -7.54
C TRP A 517 -8.66 -60.58 -6.13
N ASN A 518 -8.80 -59.73 -5.11
CA ASN A 518 -9.72 -59.85 -3.94
C ASN A 518 -9.37 -58.77 -2.89
N ARG A 519 -10.30 -57.88 -2.51
CA ARG A 519 -11.22 -58.01 -1.36
C ARG A 519 -10.52 -58.32 -0.03
N THR A 520 -10.31 -57.26 0.75
CA THR A 520 -10.78 -57.09 2.15
C THR A 520 -10.99 -55.61 2.41
#